data_AF-A0A0P9F7A4-F1
#
_entry.id   AF-A0A0P9F7A4-F1
#
_cell.length_a   1.000
_cell.length_b   1.000
_cell.length_c   1.000
_cell.angle_alpha   90.00
_cell.angle_beta   90.00
_cell.angle_gamma   90.00
#
_symmetry.space_group_name_H-M   'P 1'
#
loop_
_entity.id
_entity.type
_entity.pdbx_description
1 polymer ?
#
loop_
_entity_poly.entity_id
_entity_poly.type
_entity_poly.pdbx_seq_one_letter_code
_entity_poly.pdbx_strand_id
1 'polypeptide(L)'
;ASRNNLVEGAKLCGLTDGVNGNIVGLDPQIGPLHNNGGPTETHALLAGSPALDRASAADCPSTDQRGEARPQGAGCDIGAYEFKMTYAWSGFKKPIDKLPTVNSAKAGSAVPVKFSLGGNYGLNIFAAGSPASQKIACDSAAPLDEIEQTAAAGASGLQYDAASDTYSYVWKTDKAWAGSCRQLAVALADGTVHTADFKFK
;
A
#
# COMPACT_ATOMS: atom_id res chain seq x y z
N ALA A 1 33.82 7.80 -1.64
CA ALA A 1 33.81 6.36 -1.94
C ALA A 1 32.48 6.00 -2.58
N SER A 2 32.46 5.06 -3.53
CA SER A 2 31.21 4.57 -4.10
C SER A 2 30.37 3.87 -3.03
N ARG A 3 29.03 4.05 -3.07
CA ARG A 3 28.07 3.48 -2.12
C ARG A 3 26.87 2.94 -2.89
N ASN A 4 26.21 1.92 -2.33
CA ASN A 4 24.93 1.40 -2.83
C ASN A 4 24.95 1.05 -4.33
N ASN A 5 25.93 0.26 -4.77
CA ASN A 5 26.00 -0.28 -6.13
C ASN A 5 25.46 -1.71 -6.15
N LEU A 6 24.69 -2.07 -7.18
CA LEU A 6 24.26 -3.43 -7.45
C LEU A 6 24.80 -3.88 -8.79
N VAL A 7 25.61 -4.93 -8.78
CA VAL A 7 26.29 -5.43 -9.98
C VAL A 7 26.28 -6.95 -9.99
N GLU A 8 25.80 -7.54 -11.09
CA GLU A 8 25.72 -9.00 -11.26
C GLU A 8 27.11 -9.65 -11.33
N GLY A 9 28.09 -8.95 -11.92
CA GLY A 9 29.43 -9.49 -12.10
C GLY A 9 30.19 -9.67 -10.78
N ALA A 10 30.65 -10.90 -10.51
CA ALA A 10 31.34 -11.28 -9.26
C ALA A 10 32.74 -10.66 -9.07
N LYS A 11 33.26 -9.90 -10.04
CA LYS A 11 34.61 -9.33 -9.97
C LYS A 11 34.67 -7.99 -10.68
N LEU A 12 34.51 -6.92 -9.91
CA LEU A 12 34.67 -5.54 -10.39
C LEU A 12 35.73 -4.84 -9.53
N CYS A 13 36.71 -4.23 -10.20
CA CYS A 13 37.78 -3.50 -9.54
C CYS A 13 37.20 -2.37 -8.69
N GLY A 14 37.42 -2.40 -7.37
CA GLY A 14 37.04 -1.30 -6.47
C GLY A 14 35.63 -1.39 -5.87
N LEU A 15 34.86 -2.44 -6.17
CA LEU A 15 33.63 -2.76 -5.44
C LEU A 15 33.84 -4.05 -4.64
N THR A 16 33.39 -4.05 -3.38
CA THR A 16 33.43 -5.20 -2.50
C THR A 16 32.04 -5.43 -1.96
N ASP A 17 31.56 -6.67 -2.04
CA ASP A 17 30.25 -7.06 -1.52
C ASP A 17 30.13 -6.73 -0.03
N GLY A 18 28.99 -6.19 0.38
CA GLY A 18 28.69 -5.77 1.75
C GLY A 18 29.41 -4.50 2.23
N VAL A 19 30.33 -3.93 1.44
CA VAL A 19 31.04 -2.70 1.81
C VAL A 19 30.28 -1.49 1.29
N ASN A 20 29.99 -0.51 2.16
CA ASN A 20 29.25 0.71 1.82
C ASN A 20 27.87 0.47 1.15
N GLY A 21 27.21 -0.63 1.49
CA GLY A 21 25.92 -1.01 0.90
C GLY A 21 26.02 -1.55 -0.53
N ASN A 22 27.22 -1.86 -1.02
CA ASN A 22 27.40 -2.50 -2.32
C ASN A 22 26.96 -3.97 -2.27
N ILE A 23 26.34 -4.41 -3.35
CA ILE A 23 25.90 -5.77 -3.60
C ILE A 23 26.57 -6.23 -4.89
N VAL A 24 27.39 -7.27 -4.80
CA VAL A 24 28.20 -7.77 -5.92
C VAL A 24 27.94 -9.26 -6.12
N GLY A 25 27.77 -9.68 -7.38
CA GLY A 25 27.54 -11.09 -7.70
C GLY A 25 26.06 -11.51 -7.69
N LEU A 26 25.13 -10.55 -7.68
CA LEU A 26 23.70 -10.83 -7.62
C LEU A 26 22.95 -10.17 -8.79
N ASP A 27 22.07 -10.94 -9.43
CA ASP A 27 21.19 -10.46 -10.50
C ASP A 27 20.34 -9.28 -10.00
N PRO A 28 20.40 -8.11 -10.67
CA PRO A 28 19.58 -6.96 -10.32
C PRO A 28 18.07 -7.20 -10.40
N GLN A 29 17.61 -8.24 -11.09
CA GLN A 29 16.20 -8.56 -11.31
C GLN A 29 15.45 -7.34 -11.85
N ILE A 30 15.87 -6.90 -13.03
CA ILE A 30 15.32 -5.74 -13.73
C ILE A 30 14.62 -6.14 -15.02
N GLY A 31 13.58 -5.40 -15.37
CA GLY A 31 12.91 -5.49 -16.66
C GLY A 31 13.77 -4.96 -17.82
N PRO A 32 13.33 -5.17 -19.07
CA PRO A 32 14.01 -4.62 -20.24
C PRO A 32 14.06 -3.09 -20.21
N LEU A 33 15.03 -2.51 -20.90
CA LEU A 33 15.06 -1.07 -21.14
C LEU A 33 13.87 -0.71 -22.04
N HIS A 34 12.99 0.15 -21.54
CA HIS A 34 11.87 0.67 -22.31
C HIS A 34 11.32 1.95 -21.67
N ASN A 35 10.34 2.57 -22.34
CA ASN A 35 9.61 3.70 -21.80
C ASN A 35 8.69 3.26 -20.64
N ASN A 36 9.17 3.45 -19.40
CA ASN A 36 8.41 3.27 -18.16
C ASN A 36 7.79 4.59 -17.65
N GLY A 37 7.63 5.58 -18.53
CA GLY A 37 7.32 6.96 -18.17
C GLY A 37 8.56 7.84 -18.03
N GLY A 38 8.36 9.15 -17.97
CA GLY A 38 9.44 10.13 -17.86
C GLY A 38 10.09 10.54 -19.19
N PRO A 39 11.22 11.28 -19.13
CA PRO A 39 11.88 11.84 -20.31
C PRO A 39 12.79 10.85 -21.05
N THR A 40 13.16 9.71 -20.45
CA THR A 40 14.07 8.71 -21.03
C THR A 40 13.63 7.28 -20.68
N GLU A 41 14.09 6.29 -21.45
CA GLU A 41 13.89 4.88 -21.11
C GLU A 41 14.62 4.50 -19.81
N THR A 42 14.04 3.57 -19.06
CA THR A 42 14.60 3.07 -17.78
C THR A 42 14.46 1.55 -17.69
N HIS A 43 15.21 0.94 -16.78
CA HIS A 43 15.02 -0.44 -16.35
C HIS A 43 14.13 -0.46 -15.10
N ALA A 44 12.90 -0.95 -15.23
CA ALA A 44 12.03 -1.13 -14.07
C ALA A 44 12.57 -2.23 -13.15
N LEU A 45 12.53 -2.00 -11.84
CA LEU A 45 12.83 -3.05 -10.87
C LEU A 45 11.68 -4.06 -10.83
N LEU A 46 11.99 -5.35 -10.79
CA LEU A 46 11.00 -6.38 -10.55
C LEU A 46 10.71 -6.51 -9.04
N ALA A 47 9.52 -6.98 -8.69
CA ALA A 47 9.18 -7.25 -7.29
C ALA A 47 10.17 -8.27 -6.69
N GLY A 48 10.77 -7.93 -5.54
CA GLY A 48 11.80 -8.75 -4.89
C GLY A 48 13.23 -8.45 -5.33
N SER A 49 13.44 -7.48 -6.23
CA SER A 49 14.78 -7.08 -6.67
C SER A 49 15.71 -6.78 -5.49
N PRO A 50 17.00 -7.18 -5.57
CA PRO A 50 17.98 -6.85 -4.53
C PRO A 50 18.25 -5.35 -4.41
N ALA A 51 17.88 -4.56 -5.41
CA ALA A 51 18.01 -3.10 -5.42
C ALA A 51 17.04 -2.39 -4.48
N LEU A 52 15.97 -3.08 -4.04
CA LEU A 52 14.88 -2.47 -3.27
C LEU A 52 15.31 -1.99 -1.88
N ASP A 53 14.91 -0.78 -1.51
CA ASP A 53 15.06 -0.16 -0.19
C ASP A 53 16.51 -0.17 0.36
N ARG A 54 17.52 -0.10 -0.51
CA ARG A 54 18.93 -0.27 -0.09
C ARG A 54 19.62 1.01 0.34
N ALA A 55 19.20 2.16 -0.16
CA ALA A 55 19.75 3.45 0.26
C ALA A 55 18.93 4.05 1.41
N SER A 56 19.62 4.71 2.35
CA SER A 56 18.98 5.43 3.45
C SER A 56 17.99 6.47 2.91
N ALA A 57 16.78 6.51 3.47
CA ALA A 57 15.76 7.51 3.14
C ALA A 57 16.27 8.96 3.25
N ALA A 58 17.21 9.23 4.16
CA ALA A 58 17.78 10.55 4.37
C ALA A 58 18.69 11.03 3.22
N ASP A 59 19.22 10.10 2.43
CA ASP A 59 20.19 10.37 1.35
C ASP A 59 19.54 10.28 -0.04
N CYS A 60 18.23 10.07 -0.10
CA CYS A 60 17.51 9.88 -1.35
C CYS A 60 17.35 11.21 -2.12
N PRO A 61 17.71 11.24 -3.42
CA PRO A 61 17.26 12.31 -4.30
C PRO A 61 15.73 12.42 -4.27
N SER A 62 15.17 13.61 -4.47
CA SER A 62 13.71 13.82 -4.36
C SER A 62 12.88 12.94 -5.30
N THR A 63 13.42 12.62 -6.47
CA THR A 63 12.75 11.78 -7.46
C THR A 63 13.71 10.83 -8.16
N ASP A 64 13.16 9.81 -8.81
CA ASP A 64 13.87 8.99 -9.79
C ASP A 64 13.94 9.66 -11.18
N GLN A 65 14.50 8.97 -12.17
CA GLN A 65 14.66 9.52 -13.53
C GLN A 65 13.31 9.77 -14.23
N ARG A 66 12.23 9.12 -13.78
CA ARG A 66 10.88 9.29 -14.32
C ARG A 66 10.14 10.47 -13.68
N GLY A 67 10.67 10.98 -12.57
CA GLY A 67 10.00 11.99 -11.74
C GLY A 67 9.15 11.39 -10.61
N GLU A 68 9.21 10.07 -10.38
CA GLU A 68 8.52 9.44 -9.25
C GLU A 68 9.25 9.79 -7.95
N ALA A 69 8.49 10.12 -6.91
CA ALA A 69 9.05 10.54 -5.62
C ALA A 69 9.82 9.40 -4.96
N ARG A 70 10.89 9.73 -4.23
CA ARG A 70 11.65 8.77 -3.43
C ARG A 70 11.65 9.16 -1.94
N PRO A 71 11.76 8.18 -1.02
CA PRO A 71 11.66 6.75 -1.26
C PRO A 71 10.19 6.27 -1.43
N GLN A 72 9.97 5.17 -2.15
CA GLN A 72 8.70 4.42 -2.14
C GLN A 72 8.84 3.19 -1.23
N GLY A 73 9.05 3.43 0.07
CA GLY A 73 9.33 2.36 1.03
C GLY A 73 10.14 2.84 2.23
N ALA A 74 10.98 1.95 2.77
CA ALA A 74 11.87 2.25 3.90
C ALA A 74 13.15 3.00 3.46
N GLY A 75 13.52 2.90 2.19
CA GLY A 75 14.68 3.53 1.58
C GLY A 75 14.48 3.70 0.08
N CYS A 76 15.39 4.40 -0.60
CA CYS A 76 15.33 4.45 -2.06
C CYS A 76 16.07 3.28 -2.69
N ASP A 77 15.68 2.97 -3.90
CA ASP A 77 16.24 1.85 -4.62
C ASP A 77 17.54 2.21 -5.31
N ILE A 78 18.41 1.22 -5.47
CA ILE A 78 19.64 1.37 -6.24
C ILE A 78 19.28 1.53 -7.73
N GLY A 79 19.64 2.69 -8.30
CA GLY A 79 19.58 2.92 -9.74
C GLY A 79 18.70 4.12 -10.15
N ALA A 80 18.23 4.09 -11.39
CA ALA A 80 17.48 5.18 -12.01
C ALA A 80 15.95 5.08 -11.83
N TYR A 81 15.47 3.96 -11.28
CA TYR A 81 14.07 3.63 -11.14
C TYR A 81 13.74 3.39 -9.68
N GLU A 82 12.63 3.96 -9.20
CA GLU A 82 12.05 3.69 -7.89
C GLU A 82 10.85 2.74 -8.01
N PHE A 83 10.95 1.56 -7.40
CA PHE A 83 9.87 0.60 -7.32
C PHE A 83 8.74 1.13 -6.47
N LYS A 84 7.60 1.32 -7.11
CA LYS A 84 6.36 1.67 -6.44
C LYS A 84 5.44 0.46 -6.46
N MET A 85 5.22 -0.15 -5.29
CA MET A 85 4.18 -1.15 -5.16
C MET A 85 2.84 -0.51 -5.52
N THR A 86 2.12 -1.11 -6.46
CA THR A 86 0.79 -0.65 -6.87
C THR A 86 -0.19 -1.80 -6.68
N TYR A 87 -1.23 -1.60 -5.90
CA TYR A 87 -2.23 -2.62 -5.65
C TYR A 87 -3.34 -2.57 -6.71
N ALA A 88 -3.69 -3.73 -7.29
CA ALA A 88 -4.77 -3.83 -8.26
C ALA A 88 -6.12 -3.92 -7.53
N TRP A 89 -6.56 -2.79 -6.95
CA TRP A 89 -7.83 -2.72 -6.23
C TRP A 89 -9.02 -3.10 -7.12
N SER A 90 -9.69 -4.20 -6.78
CA SER A 90 -10.83 -4.70 -7.55
C SER A 90 -12.20 -4.26 -6.99
N GLY A 91 -12.23 -3.37 -5.99
CA GLY A 91 -13.45 -2.97 -5.30
C GLY A 91 -13.72 -3.73 -3.99
N PHE A 92 -14.64 -3.17 -3.21
CA PHE A 92 -15.24 -3.88 -2.07
C PHE A 92 -16.07 -5.07 -2.57
N LYS A 93 -15.99 -6.18 -1.84
CA LYS A 93 -16.81 -7.38 -2.02
C LYS A 93 -17.93 -7.40 -0.96
N LYS A 94 -19.01 -8.14 -1.24
CA LYS A 94 -20.14 -8.31 -0.31
C LYS A 94 -19.64 -8.69 1.10
N PRO A 95 -20.25 -8.13 2.18
CA PRO A 95 -21.54 -7.43 2.19
C PRO A 95 -21.48 -5.93 1.85
N ILE A 96 -20.29 -5.37 1.58
CA ILE A 96 -20.14 -3.94 1.29
C ILE A 96 -20.37 -3.70 -0.20
N ASP A 97 -21.29 -2.79 -0.50
CA ASP A 97 -21.56 -2.26 -1.82
C ASP A 97 -20.74 -1.00 -2.10
N LYS A 98 -20.34 -0.83 -3.36
CA LYS A 98 -19.58 0.34 -3.82
C LYS A 98 -20.41 1.61 -3.79
N LEU A 99 -19.74 2.74 -3.64
CA LEU A 99 -20.33 4.07 -3.85
C LEU A 99 -20.99 4.16 -5.25
N PRO A 100 -22.10 4.90 -5.38
CA PRO A 100 -22.70 5.80 -4.38
C PRO A 100 -23.67 5.13 -3.39
N THR A 101 -23.73 3.80 -3.32
CA THR A 101 -24.62 3.10 -2.39
C THR A 101 -24.20 3.34 -0.93
N VAL A 102 -25.16 3.76 -0.08
CA VAL A 102 -24.99 3.80 1.37
C VAL A 102 -25.36 2.44 1.96
N ASN A 103 -24.37 1.77 2.55
CA ASN A 103 -24.51 0.45 3.17
C ASN A 103 -25.30 0.55 4.48
N SER A 104 -26.08 -0.46 4.83
CA SER A 104 -26.75 -0.51 6.14
C SER A 104 -26.10 -1.56 7.05
N ALA A 105 -25.65 -1.15 8.23
CA ALA A 105 -25.05 -2.03 9.23
C ALA A 105 -25.71 -1.83 10.60
N LYS A 106 -25.74 -2.87 11.42
CA LYS A 106 -26.22 -2.76 12.81
C LYS A 106 -25.10 -2.17 13.67
N ALA A 107 -25.38 -1.10 14.39
CA ALA A 107 -24.43 -0.49 15.32
C ALA A 107 -23.96 -1.50 16.38
N GLY A 108 -22.67 -1.46 16.73
CA GLY A 108 -22.06 -2.40 17.67
C GLY A 108 -21.80 -3.81 17.13
N SER A 109 -22.13 -4.06 15.86
CA SER A 109 -21.88 -5.36 15.22
C SER A 109 -20.63 -5.30 14.35
N ALA A 110 -19.94 -6.43 14.20
CA ALA A 110 -18.80 -6.50 13.31
C ALA A 110 -19.24 -6.41 11.84
N VAL A 111 -18.53 -5.60 11.04
CA VAL A 111 -18.71 -5.49 9.59
C VAL A 111 -17.51 -6.15 8.90
N PRO A 112 -17.71 -7.22 8.12
CA PRO A 112 -16.66 -7.81 7.31
C PRO A 112 -16.32 -6.89 6.13
N VAL A 113 -15.13 -6.30 6.16
CA VAL A 113 -14.57 -5.50 5.07
C VAL A 113 -13.79 -6.43 4.15
N LYS A 114 -14.33 -6.71 2.97
CA LYS A 114 -13.72 -7.64 2.00
C LYS A 114 -13.35 -6.90 0.72
N PHE A 115 -12.18 -7.22 0.16
CA PHE A 115 -11.68 -6.62 -1.08
C PHE A 115 -10.61 -7.52 -1.73
N SER A 116 -10.20 -7.21 -2.95
CA SER A 116 -9.04 -7.84 -3.61
C SER A 116 -8.06 -6.76 -4.07
N LEU A 117 -6.77 -7.13 -4.04
CA LEU A 117 -5.65 -6.35 -4.58
C LEU A 117 -5.02 -7.01 -5.82
N GLY A 118 -5.65 -8.05 -6.38
CA GLY A 118 -5.13 -8.86 -7.49
C GLY A 118 -4.06 -9.87 -7.09
N GLY A 119 -4.02 -10.27 -5.81
CA GLY A 119 -3.06 -11.23 -5.28
C GLY A 119 -2.72 -11.05 -3.81
N ASN A 120 -1.80 -11.91 -3.33
CA ASN A 120 -1.30 -11.90 -1.96
C ASN A 120 -0.05 -11.00 -1.84
N TYR A 121 -0.16 -9.92 -1.08
CA TYR A 121 0.86 -8.94 -0.76
C TYR A 121 1.21 -8.98 0.74
N GLY A 122 0.82 -10.05 1.43
CA GLY A 122 0.98 -10.20 2.88
C GLY A 122 -0.08 -9.45 3.67
N LEU A 123 0.12 -9.34 4.99
CA LEU A 123 -0.87 -8.75 5.91
C LEU A 123 -0.56 -7.30 6.30
N ASN A 124 0.52 -6.73 5.77
CA ASN A 124 0.97 -5.35 6.04
C ASN A 124 0.64 -4.43 4.85
N ILE A 125 -0.59 -4.49 4.36
CA ILE A 125 -1.04 -3.75 3.16
C ILE A 125 -1.72 -2.41 3.46
N PHE A 126 -2.04 -2.14 4.73
CA PHE A 126 -2.67 -0.88 5.14
C PHE A 126 -1.63 0.20 5.42
N ALA A 127 -1.95 1.43 5.05
CA ALA A 127 -1.20 2.59 5.51
C ALA A 127 -1.31 2.75 7.04
N ALA A 128 -0.37 3.48 7.65
CA ALA A 128 -0.47 3.82 9.07
C ALA A 128 -1.79 4.54 9.38
N GLY A 129 -2.47 4.13 10.47
CA GLY A 129 -3.79 4.67 10.85
C GLY A 129 -4.98 4.08 10.10
N SER A 130 -4.77 3.17 9.15
CA SER A 130 -5.82 2.53 8.34
C SER A 130 -6.13 1.09 8.79
N PRO A 131 -7.35 0.58 8.59
CA PRO A 131 -8.55 1.29 8.14
C PRO A 131 -9.04 2.30 9.17
N ALA A 132 -9.69 3.37 8.71
CA ALA A 132 -10.20 4.46 9.54
C ALA A 132 -11.67 4.75 9.21
N SER A 133 -12.40 5.38 10.13
CA SER A 133 -13.78 5.82 9.90
C SER A 133 -14.02 7.23 10.43
N GLN A 134 -14.91 7.96 9.77
CA GLN A 134 -15.37 9.28 10.21
C GLN A 134 -16.89 9.36 10.11
N LYS A 135 -17.54 10.16 10.95
CA LYS A 135 -18.96 10.52 10.82
C LYS A 135 -19.15 11.43 9.62
N ILE A 136 -20.20 11.14 8.87
CA ILE A 136 -20.64 11.92 7.73
C ILE A 136 -22.11 12.29 7.90
N ALA A 137 -22.53 13.36 7.22
CA ALA A 137 -23.93 13.71 7.10
C ALA A 137 -24.66 12.65 6.26
N CYS A 138 -25.81 12.18 6.75
CA CYS A 138 -26.55 11.10 6.10
C CYS A 138 -27.18 11.49 4.75
N ASP A 139 -27.27 12.78 4.43
CA ASP A 139 -27.91 13.33 3.23
C ASP A 139 -26.91 13.74 2.14
N SER A 140 -25.67 14.03 2.52
CA SER A 140 -24.68 14.68 1.66
C SER A 140 -23.30 14.02 1.70
N ALA A 141 -23.10 13.02 2.56
CA ALA A 141 -21.81 12.38 2.83
C ALA A 141 -20.67 13.35 3.22
N ALA A 142 -21.02 14.59 3.60
CA ALA A 142 -20.07 15.58 4.05
C ALA A 142 -19.48 15.16 5.42
N PRO A 143 -18.15 15.22 5.64
CA PRO A 143 -17.54 14.96 6.94
C PRO A 143 -18.12 15.86 8.04
N LEU A 144 -18.37 15.28 9.22
CA LEU A 144 -18.90 15.98 10.39
C LEU A 144 -17.94 15.97 11.59
N ASP A 145 -16.93 15.11 11.57
CA ASP A 145 -15.88 15.00 12.57
C ASP A 145 -14.53 14.65 11.91
N GLU A 146 -13.50 14.50 12.74
CA GLU A 146 -12.19 14.01 12.30
C GLU A 146 -12.22 12.50 12.10
N ILE A 147 -11.34 11.99 11.23
CA ILE A 147 -11.23 10.57 10.96
C ILE A 147 -10.50 9.83 12.08
N GLU A 148 -11.07 8.73 12.57
CA GLU A 148 -10.47 7.91 13.62
C GLU A 148 -10.10 6.50 13.13
N GLN A 149 -8.97 5.98 13.60
CA GLN A 149 -8.56 4.62 13.28
C GLN A 149 -9.58 3.59 13.80
N THR A 150 -9.92 2.61 12.96
CA THR A 150 -10.87 1.57 13.34
C THR A 150 -10.24 0.55 14.29
N ALA A 151 -11.07 -0.01 15.18
CA ALA A 151 -10.66 -1.15 15.99
C ALA A 151 -10.87 -2.46 15.22
N ALA A 152 -9.84 -3.31 15.24
CA ALA A 152 -9.88 -4.64 14.66
C ALA A 152 -10.41 -5.69 15.65
N ALA A 153 -11.02 -6.76 15.14
CA ALA A 153 -11.30 -7.94 15.95
C ALA A 153 -10.08 -8.89 16.04
N GLY A 154 -9.07 -8.54 16.84
CA GLY A 154 -7.90 -9.40 17.12
C GLY A 154 -6.55 -8.78 16.77
N ALA A 155 -5.46 -9.53 16.98
CA ALA A 155 -4.08 -9.01 17.00
C ALA A 155 -3.48 -8.67 15.62
N SER A 156 -4.02 -9.21 14.52
CA SER A 156 -3.84 -8.70 13.15
C SER A 156 -5.16 -8.96 12.42
N GLY A 157 -6.11 -8.03 12.51
CA GLY A 157 -7.49 -8.26 12.08
C GLY A 157 -7.70 -8.47 10.58
N LEU A 158 -6.63 -8.47 9.79
CA LEU A 158 -6.64 -8.76 8.36
C LEU A 158 -6.24 -10.22 8.07
N GLN A 159 -6.97 -10.86 7.17
CA GLN A 159 -6.66 -12.19 6.63
C GLN A 159 -6.70 -12.16 5.10
N TYR A 160 -6.02 -13.11 4.46
CA TYR A 160 -6.08 -13.31 3.02
C TYR A 160 -6.49 -14.75 2.69
N ASP A 161 -7.42 -14.91 1.75
CA ASP A 161 -7.84 -16.18 1.18
C ASP A 161 -7.37 -16.26 -0.28
N ALA A 162 -6.47 -17.21 -0.56
CA ALA A 162 -5.91 -17.43 -1.89
C ALA A 162 -6.89 -18.06 -2.88
N ALA A 163 -7.89 -18.83 -2.41
CA ALA A 163 -8.83 -19.50 -3.30
C ALA A 163 -9.81 -18.50 -3.94
N SER A 164 -10.17 -17.45 -3.20
CA SER A 164 -11.09 -16.41 -3.65
C SER A 164 -10.42 -15.08 -3.99
N ASP A 165 -9.08 -15.01 -3.86
CA ASP A 165 -8.29 -13.78 -3.96
C ASP A 165 -8.93 -12.64 -3.16
N THR A 166 -9.04 -12.83 -1.84
CA THR A 166 -9.81 -11.93 -0.98
C THR A 166 -9.08 -11.62 0.32
N TYR A 167 -8.87 -10.34 0.57
CA TYR A 167 -8.58 -9.81 1.90
C TYR A 167 -9.87 -9.65 2.69
N SER A 168 -9.82 -10.02 3.97
CA SER A 168 -10.90 -9.82 4.92
C SER A 168 -10.38 -9.10 6.16
N TYR A 169 -10.96 -7.95 6.47
CA TYR A 169 -10.74 -7.20 7.70
C TYR A 169 -12.04 -7.12 8.50
N VAL A 170 -12.01 -7.44 9.78
CA VAL A 170 -13.21 -7.38 10.63
C VAL A 170 -13.27 -6.05 11.38
N TRP A 171 -14.07 -5.12 10.86
CA TRP A 171 -14.28 -3.81 11.47
C TRP A 171 -15.25 -3.91 12.66
N LYS A 172 -14.77 -3.62 13.88
CA LYS A 172 -15.63 -3.46 15.05
C LYS A 172 -16.27 -2.08 15.04
N THR A 173 -17.59 -2.04 15.13
CA THR A 173 -18.37 -0.80 15.16
C THR A 173 -18.88 -0.52 16.58
N ASP A 174 -19.19 0.74 16.88
CA ASP A 174 -19.72 1.13 18.19
C ASP A 174 -21.25 1.07 18.21
N LYS A 175 -21.83 0.63 19.34
CA LYS A 175 -23.29 0.68 19.57
C LYS A 175 -23.82 2.11 19.59
N ALA A 176 -23.01 3.06 20.04
CA ALA A 176 -23.35 4.48 20.07
C ALA A 176 -23.53 5.10 18.68
N TRP A 177 -23.11 4.40 17.61
CA TRP A 177 -23.28 4.88 16.24
C TRP A 177 -24.68 4.66 15.68
N ALA A 178 -25.60 4.03 16.42
CA ALA A 178 -26.99 3.85 15.98
C ALA A 178 -27.62 5.19 15.57
N GLY A 179 -28.22 5.24 14.38
CA GLY A 179 -28.82 6.45 13.80
C GLY A 179 -27.85 7.40 13.11
N SER A 180 -26.54 7.13 13.13
CA SER A 180 -25.52 7.93 12.45
C SER A 180 -25.15 7.38 11.07
N CYS A 181 -24.51 8.22 10.26
CA CYS A 181 -23.81 7.79 9.06
C CYS A 181 -22.31 7.97 9.24
N ARG A 182 -21.52 7.01 8.73
CA ARG A 182 -20.07 7.04 8.77
C ARG A 182 -19.48 6.58 7.45
N GLN A 183 -18.36 7.17 7.07
CA GLN A 183 -17.54 6.72 5.96
C GLN A 183 -16.41 5.86 6.50
N LEU A 184 -16.27 4.65 5.97
CA LEU A 184 -15.09 3.82 6.13
C LEU A 184 -14.09 4.21 5.04
N ALA A 185 -12.85 4.48 5.43
CA ALA A 185 -11.72 4.68 4.53
C ALA A 185 -10.67 3.59 4.72
N VAL A 186 -10.34 2.92 3.63
CA VAL A 186 -9.25 1.94 3.54
C VAL A 186 -8.11 2.60 2.77
N ALA A 187 -7.16 3.18 3.49
CA ALA A 187 -5.90 3.65 2.93
C ALA A 187 -4.90 2.48 2.86
N LEU A 188 -4.28 2.28 1.71
CA LEU A 188 -3.32 1.21 1.45
C LEU A 188 -1.89 1.74 1.43
N ALA A 189 -0.92 0.85 1.63
CA ALA A 189 0.50 1.19 1.68
C ALA A 189 1.06 1.77 0.36
N ASP A 190 0.36 1.62 -0.77
CA ASP A 190 0.69 2.28 -2.04
C ASP A 190 0.20 3.74 -2.13
N GLY A 191 -0.40 4.26 -1.06
CA GLY A 191 -0.92 5.62 -0.96
C GLY A 191 -2.34 5.79 -1.50
N THR A 192 -2.98 4.75 -2.03
CA THR A 192 -4.37 4.81 -2.49
C THR A 192 -5.35 4.78 -1.31
N VAL A 193 -6.53 5.39 -1.49
CA VAL A 193 -7.61 5.41 -0.49
C VAL A 193 -8.92 4.98 -1.14
N HIS A 194 -9.60 4.01 -0.51
CA HIS A 194 -10.87 3.48 -0.98
C HIS A 194 -11.94 3.63 0.10
N THR A 195 -13.09 4.19 -0.27
CA THR A 195 -14.14 4.55 0.71
C THR A 195 -15.46 3.83 0.47
N ALA A 196 -16.19 3.60 1.56
CA ALA A 196 -17.56 3.12 1.54
C ALA A 196 -18.38 3.80 2.64
N ASP A 197 -19.59 4.22 2.31
CA ASP A 197 -20.48 4.93 3.23
C ASP A 197 -21.45 3.94 3.90
N PHE A 198 -21.71 4.16 5.18
CA PHE A 198 -22.58 3.35 6.02
C PHE A 198 -23.60 4.20 6.75
N LYS A 199 -24.84 3.72 6.82
CA LYS A 199 -25.88 4.13 7.77
C LYS A 199 -26.01 3.06 8.84
N PHE A 200 -25.79 3.44 10.09
CA PHE A 200 -25.90 2.55 11.23
C PHE A 200 -27.32 2.58 11.81
N LYS A 201 -27.91 1.40 11.97
CA LYS A 201 -29.22 1.17 12.58
C LYS A 201 -29.11 0.42 13.89
#